data_AF-A0A126QV11-F1
#
_entry.id   AF-A0A126QV11-F1
#
_cell.length_a   1.000
_cell.length_b   1.000
_cell.length_c   1.000
_cell.angle_alpha   90.00
_cell.angle_beta   90.00
_cell.angle_gamma   90.00
#
_symmetry.space_group_name_H-M   'P 1'
#
loop_
_entity.id
_entity.type
_entity.pdbx_description
1 polymer ?
#
loop_
_entity_poly.entity_id
_entity_poly.type
_entity_poly.pdbx_seq_one_letter_code
_entity_poly.pdbx_strand_id
1 'polypeptide(L)' 'MKTRLNKKVKENRRVPAWVMMRTSRQFLRHPKRRSWRMSKIKE' A
#
# COMPACT_ATOMS: atom_id res chain seq x y z
N MET A 1 -10.76 -5.39 15.94
CA MET A 1 -11.05 -4.20 15.10
C MET A 1 -9.84 -3.27 14.98
N LYS A 2 -9.34 -2.68 16.07
CA LYS A 2 -8.19 -1.74 16.07
C LYS A 2 -6.91 -2.28 15.41
N THR A 3 -6.52 -3.53 15.70
CA THR A 3 -5.34 -4.16 15.11
C THR A 3 -5.47 -4.39 13.60
N ARG A 4 -6.67 -4.73 13.11
CA ARG A 4 -6.98 -4.89 11.68
C ARG A 4 -6.85 -3.57 10.94
N LEU A 5 -7.40 -2.49 11.50
CA LEU A 5 -7.25 -1.14 10.95
C LEU A 5 -5.78 -0.70 10.94
N ASN A 6 -5.04 -0.93 12.02
CA ASN A 6 -3.61 -0.64 12.07
C ASN A 6 -2.81 -1.37 10.98
N LYS A 7 -3.12 -2.65 10.72
CA LYS A 7 -2.53 -3.38 9.59
C LYS A 7 -2.85 -2.69 8.25
N LYS A 8 -4.10 -2.27 8.05
CA LYS A 8 -4.50 -1.54 6.85
C LYS A 8 -3.71 -0.23 6.72
N VAL A 9 -3.56 0.56 7.76
CA VAL A 9 -2.74 1.79 7.71
C VAL A 9 -1.29 1.47 7.29
N LYS A 10 -0.68 0.42 7.86
CA LYS A 10 0.70 0.01 7.53
C LYS A 10 0.87 -0.49 6.09
N GLU A 11 -0.15 -1.16 5.53
CA GLU A 11 -0.12 -1.65 4.14
C GLU A 11 -0.16 -0.52 3.09
N ASN A 12 -0.71 0.66 3.42
CA ASN A 12 -0.93 1.75 2.47
C ASN A 12 0.32 2.60 2.22
N ARG A 13 1.45 1.97 1.87
CA ARG A 13 2.75 2.63 1.65
C ARG A 13 3.18 2.57 0.18
N ARG A 14 4.17 3.39 -0.19
CA ARG A 14 4.77 3.32 -1.53
C ARG A 14 5.70 2.11 -1.66
N VAL A 15 5.99 1.73 -2.91
CA VAL A 15 7.02 0.74 -3.21
C VAL A 15 8.40 1.32 -2.83
N PRO A 16 9.23 0.61 -2.07
CA PRO A 16 10.57 1.09 -1.71
C PRO A 16 11.45 1.36 -2.93
N ALA A 17 12.33 2.35 -2.83
CA ALA A 17 13.19 2.77 -3.94
C ALA A 17 14.10 1.63 -4.45
N TRP A 18 14.68 0.86 -3.53
CA TRP A 18 15.54 -0.27 -3.88
C TRP A 18 14.80 -1.37 -4.65
N VAL A 19 13.50 -1.57 -4.39
CA VAL A 19 12.68 -2.54 -5.14
C VAL A 19 12.49 -2.06 -6.58
N MET A 20 12.23 -0.77 -6.77
CA MET A 20 12.10 -0.18 -8.11
C MET A 20 13.40 -0.29 -8.91
N MET A 21 14.55 -0.11 -8.26
CA MET A 21 15.87 -0.31 -8.89
C MET A 21 16.11 -1.78 -9.21
N ARG A 22 15.83 -2.69 -8.27
CA ARG A 22 16.00 -4.15 -8.46
C ARG A 22 15.11 -4.72 -9.57
N THR A 23 13.94 -4.14 -9.79
CA THR A 23 12.97 -4.60 -10.80
C THR A 23 13.04 -3.82 -12.10
N SER A 24 14.11 -3.05 -12.36
CA SER A 24 14.25 -2.26 -13.60
C SER A 24 13.00 -1.42 -13.90
N ARG A 25 12.41 -0.83 -12.85
CA ARG A 25 11.18 -0.01 -12.92
C ARG A 25 9.93 -0.74 -13.43
N GLN A 26 9.90 -2.07 -13.44
CA GLN A 26 8.70 -2.85 -13.78
C GLN A 26 7.62 -2.77 -12.68
N PHE A 27 8.01 -2.57 -11.42
CA PHE A 27 7.07 -2.47 -10.29
C PHE A 27 7.16 -1.10 -9.60
N LEU A 28 6.36 -0.14 -10.09
CA LEU A 28 6.37 1.25 -9.58
C LEU A 28 5.24 1.54 -8.59
N ARG A 29 4.08 0.91 -8.75
CA ARG A 29 2.88 1.22 -7.97
C ARG A 29 2.34 -0.04 -7.28
N HIS A 30 2.13 0.07 -5.98
CA HIS A 30 1.50 -1.01 -5.22
C HIS A 30 -0.01 -1.06 -5.53
N PRO A 31 -0.57 -2.22 -5.96
CA PRO A 31 -1.99 -2.34 -6.32
C PRO A 31 -2.98 -2.15 -5.16
N LYS A 32 -2.53 -2.26 -3.90
CA LYS A 32 -3.37 -2.13 -2.70
C LYS A 32 -3.31 -0.74 -2.06
N ARG A 33 -2.78 0.25 -2.79
CA ARG A 33 -2.88 1.68 -2.44
C ARG A 33 -4.35 2.05 -2.33
N ARG A 34 -4.71 2.78 -1.27
CA ARG A 34 -6.08 3.22 -1.02
C ARG A 34 -6.12 4.65 -0.54
N SER A 35 -7.22 5.32 -0.83
CA SER A 35 -7.55 6.65 -0.29
C SER A 35 -8.77 6.51 0.61
N TRP A 36 -8.76 7.22 1.74
CA TRP A 36 -9.84 7.17 2.72
C TRP A 36 -11.18 7.70 2.17
N ARG A 37 -11.15 8.62 1.20
CA ARG A 37 -12.35 9.14 0.53
C ARG A 37 -12.88 8.19 -0.55
N MET A 38 -11.98 7.55 -1.31
CA MET A 38 -12.35 6.83 -2.53
C MET A 38 -12.56 5.33 -2.30
N SER A 39 -11.96 4.74 -1.26
CA SER A 39 -12.01 3.29 -1.03
C SER A 39 -12.42 2.99 0.40
N LYS A 40 -13.56 2.31 0.58
CA LYS A 40 -14.05 1.90 1.90
C LYS A 40 -13.32 0.64 2.38
N ILE A 41 -12.94 0.61 3.65
CA ILE A 41 -12.29 -0.53 4.30
C ILE A 41 -13.39 -1.32 5.02
N LYS A 42 -13.42 -2.64 4.82
CA LYS A 42 -14.29 -3.53 5.59
C LYS A 42 -13.61 -3.90 6.92
N GLU A 43 -14.31 -3.66 8.02
CA GLU A 43 -13.82 -3.88 9.39
C GLU A 43 -13.90 -5.32 9.88
#